data_AF-A0A7X8KUU8-F1
#
_entry.id   AF-A0A7X8KUU8-F1
#
_cell.length_a   1.000
_cell.length_b   1.000
_cell.length_c   1.000
_cell.angle_alpha   90.00
_cell.angle_beta   90.00
_cell.angle_gamma   90.00
#
_symmetry.space_group_name_H-M   'P 1'
#
loop_
_entity.id
_entity.type
_entity.pdbx_description
1 polymer ?
#
loop_
_entity_poly.entity_id
_entity_poly.type
_entity_poly.pdbx_seq_one_letter_code
_entity_poly.pdbx_strand_id
1 'polypeptide(L)'
;MKLLSICMMVKDEEKNLPRCLESLKPLMQQVDSELIIVDTGSTDNTVNIAKSYTERVYFHPWNNNFSEMRNITISYAQGEWILIL
;
A
#
# COMPACT_ATOMS: atom_id res chain seq x y z
N MET A 1 14.39 -11.83 3.83
CA MET A 1 14.37 -10.69 2.88
C MET A 1 13.24 -11.00 1.91
N LYS A 2 12.29 -10.09 1.71
CA LYS A 2 11.16 -10.30 0.80
C LYS A 2 11.64 -10.21 -0.66
N LEU A 3 10.96 -10.86 -1.60
CA LEU A 3 11.30 -10.72 -3.02
C LEU A 3 10.63 -9.48 -3.62
N LEU A 4 9.37 -9.23 -3.29
CA LEU A 4 8.55 -8.14 -3.86
C LEU A 4 7.90 -7.27 -2.78
N SER A 5 8.08 -5.96 -2.87
CA SER A 5 7.31 -4.98 -2.11
C SER A 5 6.22 -4.38 -3.00
N ILE A 6 4.97 -4.59 -2.62
CA ILE A 6 3.81 -3.95 -3.25
C ILE A 6 3.53 -2.68 -2.47
N CYS A 7 3.68 -1.54 -3.14
CA CYS A 7 3.67 -0.21 -2.54
C CYS A 7 2.48 0.60 -3.08
N MET A 8 1.60 1.02 -2.18
CA MET A 8 0.40 1.80 -2.51
C MET A 8 0.36 3.11 -1.75
N MET A 9 -0.04 4.19 -2.43
CA MET A 9 -0.45 5.45 -1.79
C MET A 9 -1.96 5.58 -1.95
N VAL A 10 -2.69 5.71 -0.85
CA VAL A 10 -4.17 5.70 -0.85
C VAL A 10 -4.75 6.95 -0.19
N LYS A 11 -5.97 7.32 -0.63
CA LYS A 11 -6.81 8.35 -0.01
C LYS A 11 -8.27 8.17 -0.43
N ASP A 12 -9.16 7.96 0.52
CA ASP A 12 -10.61 7.87 0.31
C ASP A 12 -11.03 6.82 -0.76
N GLU A 13 -10.45 5.61 -0.68
CA GLU A 13 -10.64 4.51 -1.63
C GLU A 13 -11.48 3.35 -1.07
N GLU A 14 -12.36 3.57 -0.08
CA GLU A 14 -13.11 2.48 0.58
C GLU A 14 -13.93 1.62 -0.40
N LYS A 15 -14.35 2.21 -1.52
CA LYS A 15 -15.15 1.56 -2.56
C LYS A 15 -14.32 0.65 -3.48
N ASN A 16 -13.05 0.96 -3.69
CA ASN A 16 -12.20 0.28 -4.68
C ASN A 16 -11.12 -0.58 -4.03
N LEU A 17 -10.59 -0.14 -2.88
CA LEU A 17 -9.48 -0.78 -2.20
C LEU A 17 -9.74 -2.27 -1.91
N PRO A 18 -10.93 -2.71 -1.43
CA PRO A 18 -11.18 -4.14 -1.20
C PRO A 18 -10.97 -4.99 -2.45
N ARG A 19 -11.56 -4.58 -3.59
CA ARG A 19 -11.42 -5.33 -4.85
C ARG A 19 -9.98 -5.36 -5.35
N CYS A 20 -9.25 -4.25 -5.19
CA CYS A 20 -7.83 -4.18 -5.54
C CYS A 20 -7.01 -5.17 -4.69
N LEU A 21 -7.15 -5.13 -3.38
CA LEU A 21 -6.40 -5.98 -2.46
C LEU A 21 -6.77 -7.47 -2.60
N GLU A 22 -8.05 -7.79 -2.84
CA GLU A 22 -8.45 -9.16 -3.19
C GLU A 22 -7.75 -9.67 -4.46
N SER A 23 -7.61 -8.83 -5.48
CA SER A 23 -6.94 -9.21 -6.73
C SER A 23 -5.43 -9.48 -6.56
N LEU A 24 -4.81 -8.94 -5.50
CA LEU A 24 -3.40 -9.17 -5.18
C LEU A 24 -3.16 -10.46 -4.40
N LYS A 25 -4.19 -11.04 -3.75
CA LYS A 25 -4.02 -12.25 -2.93
C LYS A 25 -3.35 -13.42 -3.66
N PRO A 26 -3.72 -13.78 -4.90
CA PRO A 26 -3.06 -14.89 -5.60
C PRO A 26 -1.56 -14.64 -5.85
N LEU A 27 -1.17 -13.39 -6.13
CA LEU A 27 0.23 -12.99 -6.27
C LEU A 27 0.95 -13.11 -4.92
N MET A 28 0.35 -12.56 -3.86
CA MET A 28 0.96 -12.56 -2.53
C MET A 28 1.10 -13.96 -1.92
N GLN A 29 0.27 -14.92 -2.34
CA GLN A 29 0.36 -16.33 -1.94
C GLN A 29 1.48 -17.09 -2.68
N GLN A 30 1.83 -16.68 -3.90
CA GLN A 30 2.80 -17.37 -4.75
C GLN A 30 4.20 -16.74 -4.72
N VAL A 31 4.26 -15.44 -4.45
CA VAL A 31 5.49 -14.65 -4.42
C VAL A 31 5.70 -14.15 -3.00
N ASP A 32 6.87 -14.41 -2.42
CA ASP A 32 7.22 -13.89 -1.09
C ASP A 32 7.26 -12.37 -1.12
N SER A 33 6.16 -11.77 -0.65
CA SER A 33 5.88 -10.37 -0.82
C SER A 33 5.47 -9.72 0.49
N GLU A 34 5.54 -8.39 0.50
CA GLU A 34 4.96 -7.53 1.52
C GLU A 34 4.05 -6.50 0.86
N LEU A 35 2.99 -6.11 1.57
CA LEU A 35 2.07 -5.07 1.15
C LEU A 35 2.27 -3.86 2.07
N ILE A 36 2.64 -2.74 1.48
CA ILE A 36 2.91 -1.46 2.14
C ILE A 36 1.89 -0.45 1.63
N ILE A 37 1.17 0.17 2.57
CA ILE A 37 0.16 1.17 2.26
C ILE A 37 0.51 2.46 3.00
N VAL A 38 0.64 3.56 2.27
CA VAL A 38 0.71 4.91 2.83
C VAL A 38 -0.63 5.58 2.62
N ASP A 39 -1.33 5.86 3.71
CA ASP A 39 -2.54 6.68 3.70
C ASP A 39 -2.17 8.16 3.76
N THR A 40 -2.78 8.96 2.89
CA THR A 40 -2.49 10.40 2.76
C THR A 40 -3.52 11.33 3.38
N GLY A 41 -4.35 10.79 4.27
CA GLY A 41 -5.42 11.51 4.97
C GLY A 41 -6.81 11.10 4.49
N SER A 42 -7.08 9.79 4.45
CA SER A 42 -8.44 9.30 4.26
C SER A 42 -9.33 9.71 5.43
N THR A 43 -10.58 10.01 5.11
CA THR A 43 -11.66 10.36 6.05
C THR A 43 -12.78 9.32 6.08
N ASP A 44 -12.70 8.34 5.19
CA ASP A 44 -13.62 7.23 5.04
C ASP A 44 -13.06 5.92 5.67
N ASN A 45 -13.64 4.76 5.34
CA ASN A 45 -13.22 3.48 5.92
C ASN A 45 -11.94 2.88 5.30
N THR A 46 -11.24 3.59 4.41
CA THR A 46 -10.06 3.11 3.68
C THR A 46 -8.99 2.53 4.59
N VAL A 47 -8.68 3.22 5.69
CA VAL A 47 -7.62 2.80 6.62
C VAL A 47 -7.96 1.49 7.33
N ASN A 48 -9.21 1.31 7.74
CA ASN A 48 -9.65 0.07 8.40
C ASN A 48 -9.65 -1.10 7.42
N ILE A 49 -10.02 -0.85 6.16
CA ILE A 49 -9.90 -1.83 5.09
C ILE A 49 -8.43 -2.18 4.90
N ALA A 50 -7.53 -1.22 4.70
CA ALA A 50 -6.10 -1.48 4.53
C ALA A 50 -5.50 -2.34 5.66
N LYS A 51 -5.85 -2.01 6.91
CA LYS A 51 -5.38 -2.72 8.11
C LYS A 51 -5.86 -4.18 8.21
N SER A 52 -6.94 -4.57 7.53
CA SER A 52 -7.38 -5.96 7.51
C SER A 52 -6.54 -6.85 6.58
N TYR A 53 -5.73 -6.24 5.69
CA TYR A 53 -4.86 -6.96 4.75
C TYR A 53 -3.37 -6.91 5.12
N THR A 54 -2.93 -5.88 5.85
CA THR A 54 -1.54 -5.72 6.26
C THR A 54 -1.41 -4.88 7.52
N GLU A 55 -0.42 -5.17 8.36
CA GLU A 55 -0.04 -4.33 9.50
C GLU A 55 0.83 -3.13 9.06
N ARG A 56 1.36 -3.15 7.83
CA ARG A 56 2.27 -2.11 7.28
C ARG A 56 1.48 -0.96 6.64
N VAL A 57 0.62 -0.34 7.45
CA VAL A 57 -0.13 0.86 7.09
C VAL A 57 0.49 2.08 7.77
N TYR A 58 1.02 3.00 6.97
CA TYR A 58 1.68 4.22 7.42
C TYR A 58 0.86 5.46 7.05
N PHE A 59 1.09 6.56 7.75
CA PHE A 59 0.32 7.80 7.59
C PHE A 59 1.25 8.96 7.30
N HIS A 60 1.00 9.66 6.20
CA HIS A 60 1.75 10.86 5.82
C HIS A 60 0.81 11.88 5.20
N PRO A 61 0.72 13.11 5.72
CA PRO A 61 -0.16 14.13 5.15
C PRO A 61 0.13 14.37 3.66
N TRP A 62 -0.91 14.44 2.84
CA TRP A 62 -0.77 14.82 1.43
C TRP A 62 -0.06 16.18 1.29
N ASN A 63 0.98 16.22 0.48
CA ASN A 63 1.86 17.38 0.30
C ASN A 63 1.82 17.99 -1.11
N ASN A 64 0.83 17.61 -1.94
CA ASN A 64 0.74 18.03 -3.35
C ASN A 64 1.89 17.53 -4.24
N ASN A 65 2.63 16.50 -3.84
CA ASN A 65 3.75 15.94 -4.58
C ASN A 65 3.68 14.41 -4.67
N PHE A 66 3.19 13.91 -5.80
CA PHE A 66 3.09 12.46 -6.06
C PHE A 66 4.43 11.74 -6.01
N SER A 67 5.50 12.35 -6.53
CA SER A 67 6.81 11.72 -6.58
C SER A 67 7.39 11.55 -5.18
N GLU A 68 7.27 12.57 -4.34
CA GLU A 68 7.69 12.52 -2.94
C GLU A 68 6.88 11.50 -2.15
N MET A 69 5.56 11.47 -2.33
CA MET A 69 4.75 10.48 -1.62
C MET A 69 5.05 9.04 -2.04
N ARG A 70 5.30 8.80 -3.33
CA ARG A 70 5.77 7.48 -3.80
C ARG A 70 7.12 7.12 -3.19
N ASN A 71 8.06 8.06 -3.12
CA ASN A 71 9.36 7.83 -2.51
C ASN A 71 9.23 7.50 -1.02
N ILE A 72 8.30 8.14 -0.30
CA ILE A 72 7.98 7.80 1.08
C ILE A 72 7.44 6.37 1.17
N THR A 73 6.48 5.97 0.32
CA THR A 73 5.98 4.58 0.29
C THR A 73 7.12 3.59 0.02
N ILE A 74 7.98 3.88 -0.95
CA ILE A 74 9.15 3.06 -1.31
C ILE A 74 10.16 2.97 -0.15
N SER A 75 10.31 4.01 0.67
CA SER A 75 11.27 4.00 1.78
C SER A 75 10.97 2.93 2.86
N TYR A 76 9.74 2.41 2.89
CA TYR A 76 9.33 1.30 3.77
C TYR A 76 9.55 -0.10 3.16
N ALA A 77 9.90 -0.17 1.87
CA ALA A 77 10.11 -1.40 1.13
C ALA A 77 11.40 -2.10 1.58
N GLN A 78 11.33 -3.43 1.73
CA GLN A 78 12.43 -4.32 2.07
C GLN A 78 12.61 -5.43 1.01
N GLY A 79 11.79 -5.41 -0.04
CA GLY A 79 11.84 -6.32 -1.17
C GLY A 79 12.92 -5.93 -2.17
N GLU A 80 13.40 -6.93 -2.91
CA GLU A 80 14.33 -6.71 -4.03
C GLU A 80 13.66 -5.95 -5.19
N TRP A 81 12.39 -6.26 -5.45
CA TRP A 81 11.57 -5.63 -6.48
C TRP A 81 10.45 -4.78 -5.88
N ILE A 82 10.06 -3.74 -6.60
CA ILE A 82 8.96 -2.85 -6.21
C ILE A 82 7.87 -2.85 -7.28
N LEU A 83 6.63 -3.12 -6.84
CA LEU A 83 5.43 -2.88 -7.64
C LEU A 83 4.69 -1.67 -7.06
N ILE A 84 4.54 -0.61 -7.85
CA ILE A 84 3.78 0.59 -7.48
C ILE A 84 2.37 0.46 -8.06
N LEU A 85 1.36 0.61 -7.19
CA LEU A 85 -0.06 0.64 -7.57
C LEU A 85 -0.73 1.94 -7.07
#